data_AF-A0A3Q9I7M1-F1
#
_entry.id   AF-A0A3Q9I7M1-F1
#
_cell.length_a   1.000
_cell.length_b   1.000
_cell.length_c   1.000
_cell.angle_alpha   90.00
_cell.angle_beta   90.00
_cell.angle_gamma   90.00
#
_symmetry.space_group_name_H-M   'P 1'
#
loop_
_entity.id
_entity.type
_entity.pdbx_description
1 polymer ?
#
loop_
_entity_poly.entity_id
_entity_poly.type
_entity_poly.pdbx_seq_one_letter_code
_entity_poly.pdbx_strand_id
1 'polypeptide(L)'
;MSLCVCFQNNDCLMIAADTAVVKQINGRMYRLIEPFRKLVRIGDLLVFMSGSLGVANITMERFRTAKNKTIQELQKVVIESCNYFSKMHPDIVNGLDPKTRDVAVLAAEYKDGAVQVHIVQPSDNFQIHTYKASPTETIPHTGGVYADEAQDLIRPMLDAGNKTAGEMIRHVFDNLSGVEIGGNLIVAKIDQNGISFGPDQPIPEHVRIPYYEDLLSSAFLTGSLIQTSASGNYPRAEMSSSDRMFKVGSSSSNSIEMRSLGYPNSIPDLYFKTGSSTASISLPSSSSGLYMSGDRLTAEFSEIRLRGYGSVSVLSWDQLKSEGSGRSLQGELDYTAYNMTFDPGTRNLKLWSRSGQLLAQVNIP
;
A
#
# COMPACT_ATOMS: atom_id res chain seq x y z
N MET A 1 24.10 -7.36 5.23
CA MET A 1 24.91 -7.55 3.99
C MET A 1 24.62 -8.94 3.44
N SER A 2 25.31 -9.43 2.41
CA SER A 2 25.06 -10.74 1.77
C SER A 2 26.34 -11.47 1.49
N LEU A 3 26.30 -12.80 1.38
CA LEU A 3 27.48 -13.62 1.17
C LEU A 3 27.62 -14.00 -0.30
N CYS A 4 28.84 -13.87 -0.82
CA CYS A 4 29.26 -14.39 -2.11
C CYS A 4 30.46 -15.30 -1.94
N VAL A 5 30.43 -16.43 -2.65
CA VAL A 5 31.52 -17.40 -2.71
C VAL A 5 31.81 -17.69 -4.18
N CYS A 6 33.07 -17.59 -4.58
CA CYS A 6 33.51 -17.87 -5.93
C CYS A 6 34.74 -18.78 -5.94
N PHE A 7 34.83 -19.62 -6.96
CA PHE A 7 36.00 -20.43 -7.27
C PHE A 7 36.45 -20.10 -8.69
N GLN A 8 37.61 -19.45 -8.81
CA GLN A 8 38.20 -19.03 -10.08
C GLN A 8 39.34 -19.98 -10.46
N ASN A 9 39.32 -20.50 -11.68
CA ASN A 9 40.52 -20.97 -12.36
C ASN A 9 40.74 -20.13 -13.64
N ASN A 10 41.76 -20.46 -14.45
CA ASN A 10 42.06 -19.66 -15.64
C ASN A 10 40.89 -19.60 -16.63
N ASP A 11 40.15 -20.69 -16.80
CA ASP A 11 39.18 -20.85 -17.90
C ASP A 11 37.73 -20.67 -17.46
N CYS A 12 37.47 -20.66 -16.14
CA CYS A 12 36.15 -20.72 -15.56
C CYS A 12 36.10 -20.06 -14.19
N LEU A 13 34.97 -19.42 -13.88
CA LEU A 13 34.59 -19.05 -12.53
C LEU A 13 33.20 -19.59 -12.23
N MET A 14 33.08 -20.24 -11.09
CA MET A 14 31.79 -20.56 -10.48
C MET A 14 31.56 -19.60 -9.31
N ILE A 15 30.43 -18.91 -9.30
CA ILE A 15 30.08 -17.91 -8.29
C ILE A 15 28.68 -18.19 -7.77
N ALA A 16 28.50 -18.03 -6.47
CA ALA A 16 27.22 -18.19 -5.83
C ALA A 16 26.93 -17.09 -4.81
N ALA A 17 25.66 -16.71 -4.71
CA ALA A 17 25.18 -15.72 -3.76
C ALA A 17 23.78 -16.08 -3.26
N ASP A 18 23.47 -15.67 -2.03
CA ASP A 18 22.14 -15.82 -1.43
C ASP A 18 21.18 -14.71 -1.90
N THR A 19 19.86 -14.89 -1.75
CA THR A 19 18.85 -13.89 -2.12
C THR A 19 18.21 -13.16 -0.94
N ALA A 20 18.67 -13.39 0.28
CA ALA A 20 18.12 -12.76 1.49
C ALA A 20 18.17 -11.24 1.44
N VAL A 21 17.13 -10.57 1.94
CA VAL A 21 17.25 -9.18 2.33
C VAL A 21 16.71 -9.00 3.73
N VAL A 22 17.48 -8.28 4.53
CA VAL A 22 17.10 -7.89 5.88
C VAL A 22 16.92 -6.38 5.96
N LYS A 23 15.97 -5.96 6.80
CA LYS A 23 15.67 -4.55 7.08
C LYS A 23 15.67 -4.34 8.59
N GLN A 24 16.34 -3.29 9.06
CA GLN A 24 16.30 -2.90 10.46
C GLN A 24 15.24 -1.81 10.69
N ILE A 25 14.37 -1.99 11.67
CA ILE A 25 13.33 -1.03 12.06
C ILE A 25 13.34 -0.95 13.59
N ASN A 26 13.54 0.26 14.12
CA ASN A 26 13.59 0.51 15.57
C ASN A 26 14.55 -0.45 16.31
N GLY A 27 15.72 -0.69 15.72
CA GLY A 27 16.75 -1.58 16.29
C GLY A 27 16.52 -3.07 16.04
N ARG A 28 15.35 -3.50 15.55
CA ARG A 28 15.03 -4.91 15.29
C ARG A 28 15.18 -5.27 13.82
N MET A 29 15.71 -6.46 13.56
CA MET A 29 15.90 -7.01 12.21
C MET A 29 14.65 -7.77 11.75
N TYR A 30 14.28 -7.56 10.49
CA TYR A 30 13.18 -8.22 9.79
C TYR A 30 13.67 -8.76 8.46
N ARG A 31 13.16 -9.93 8.06
CA ARG A 31 13.46 -10.55 6.77
C ARG A 31 12.42 -10.11 5.74
N LEU A 32 12.82 -9.77 4.52
CA LEU A 32 11.86 -9.60 3.43
C LEU A 32 11.47 -10.97 2.87
N ILE A 33 10.17 -11.16 2.59
CA ILE A 33 9.66 -12.38 1.95
C ILE A 33 10.16 -12.46 0.51
N GLU A 34 10.12 -11.33 -0.19
CA GLU A 34 10.53 -11.29 -1.60
C GLU A 34 12.05 -11.42 -1.73
N PRO A 35 12.55 -12.42 -2.47
CA PRO A 35 13.97 -12.61 -2.67
C PRO A 35 14.55 -11.50 -3.56
N PHE A 36 15.77 -11.07 -3.26
CA PHE A 36 16.49 -10.10 -4.09
C PHE A 36 17.67 -10.77 -4.81
N ARG A 37 17.69 -10.69 -6.14
CA ARG A 37 18.74 -11.32 -6.95
C ARG A 37 19.99 -10.42 -6.98
N LYS A 38 20.97 -10.76 -6.15
CA LYS A 38 22.23 -10.01 -5.97
C LYS A 38 23.29 -10.30 -7.02
N LEU A 39 23.15 -11.43 -7.71
CA LEU A 39 24.04 -11.91 -8.76
C LEU A 39 23.33 -11.79 -10.12
N VAL A 40 23.88 -10.98 -11.02
CA VAL A 40 23.21 -10.54 -12.24
C VAL A 40 24.19 -10.44 -13.41
N ARG A 41 23.69 -10.68 -14.62
CA ARG A 41 24.44 -10.45 -15.86
C ARG A 41 24.11 -9.07 -16.42
N ILE A 42 25.12 -8.28 -16.75
CA ILE A 42 24.98 -7.01 -17.49
C ILE A 42 26.03 -6.98 -18.61
N GLY A 43 25.59 -7.21 -19.84
CA GLY A 43 26.52 -7.42 -20.97
C GLY A 43 27.33 -8.70 -20.76
N ASP A 44 28.65 -8.56 -20.77
CA ASP A 44 29.62 -9.64 -20.57
C ASP A 44 30.15 -9.71 -19.14
N LEU A 45 29.66 -8.82 -18.25
CA LEU A 45 29.99 -8.83 -16.83
C LEU A 45 28.95 -9.62 -16.04
N LEU A 46 29.45 -10.50 -15.18
CA LEU A 46 28.71 -11.13 -14.10
C LEU A 46 28.98 -10.35 -12.82
N VAL A 47 27.96 -9.69 -12.27
CA VAL A 47 28.10 -8.72 -11.19
C VAL A 47 27.38 -9.25 -9.95
N PHE A 48 28.09 -9.28 -8.83
CA PHE A 48 27.55 -9.47 -7.49
C PHE A 48 27.67 -8.16 -6.70
N MET A 49 26.63 -7.82 -5.93
CA MET A 49 26.66 -6.65 -5.04
C MET A 49 26.20 -6.99 -3.63
N SER A 50 26.91 -6.44 -2.65
CA SER A 50 26.63 -6.58 -1.22
C SER A 50 26.71 -5.22 -0.54
N GLY A 51 25.73 -4.88 0.30
CA GLY A 51 25.65 -3.59 0.97
C GLY A 51 24.20 -3.10 1.11
N SER A 52 24.00 -1.79 1.03
CA SER A 52 22.67 -1.17 1.04
C SER A 52 21.86 -1.54 -0.21
N LEU A 53 20.65 -2.09 0.00
CA LEU A 53 19.73 -2.43 -1.10
C LEU A 53 19.39 -1.21 -1.98
N GLY A 54 19.19 -0.04 -1.36
CA GLY A 54 18.89 1.19 -2.10
C GLY A 54 20.02 1.60 -3.04
N VAL A 55 21.27 1.54 -2.55
CA VAL A 55 22.47 1.85 -3.35
C VAL A 55 22.68 0.81 -4.46
N ALA A 56 22.47 -0.48 -4.15
CA ALA A 56 22.60 -1.56 -5.12
C ALA A 56 21.60 -1.39 -6.28
N ASN A 57 20.34 -1.04 -5.99
CA ASN A 57 19.33 -0.80 -7.02
C ASN A 57 19.69 0.38 -7.93
N ILE A 58 20.09 1.52 -7.35
CA ILE A 58 20.50 2.70 -8.12
C ILE A 58 21.71 2.37 -9.02
N THR A 59 22.70 1.66 -8.46
CA THR A 59 23.89 1.20 -9.20
C THR A 59 23.50 0.29 -10.36
N MET A 60 22.63 -0.69 -10.13
CA MET A 60 22.13 -1.62 -11.17
C MET A 60 21.45 -0.88 -12.31
N GLU A 61 20.52 0.01 -12.00
CA GLU A 61 19.75 0.74 -13.01
C GLU A 61 20.66 1.64 -13.85
N ARG A 62 21.51 2.44 -13.20
CA ARG A 62 22.47 3.30 -13.88
C ARG A 62 23.41 2.50 -14.75
N PHE A 63 24.00 1.41 -14.24
CA PHE A 63 24.95 0.62 -15.02
C PHE A 63 24.29 -0.11 -16.19
N ARG A 64 23.03 -0.58 -16.05
CA ARG A 64 22.24 -1.14 -17.16
C ARG A 64 22.01 -0.11 -18.27
N THR A 65 21.85 1.16 -17.96
CA THR A 65 21.67 2.24 -18.95
C THR A 65 22.98 2.85 -19.47
N ALA A 66 24.11 2.60 -18.82
CA ALA A 66 25.41 3.16 -19.22
C ALA A 66 25.80 2.75 -20.65
N LYS A 67 26.44 3.64 -21.42
CA LYS A 67 26.82 3.34 -22.81
C LYS A 67 27.83 2.18 -22.90
N ASN A 68 28.78 2.15 -21.97
CA ASN A 68 29.86 1.16 -21.93
C ASN A 68 29.62 0.20 -20.76
N LYS A 69 29.84 -1.10 -20.96
CA LYS A 69 29.73 -2.14 -19.92
C LYS A 69 31.11 -2.63 -19.49
N THR A 70 31.95 -1.72 -19.04
CA THR A 70 33.32 -2.03 -18.57
C THR A 70 33.42 -1.93 -17.06
N ILE A 71 34.45 -2.54 -16.47
CA ILE A 71 34.69 -2.44 -15.03
C ILE A 71 34.96 -1.00 -14.58
N GLN A 72 35.59 -0.16 -15.40
CA GLN A 72 35.81 1.26 -15.09
C GLN A 72 34.50 2.05 -15.04
N GLU A 73 33.58 1.77 -15.97
CA GLU A 73 32.26 2.40 -15.95
C GLU A 73 31.45 1.90 -14.75
N LEU A 74 31.53 0.61 -14.40
CA LEU A 74 30.90 0.07 -13.20
C LEU A 74 31.42 0.74 -11.93
N GLN A 75 32.74 0.87 -11.77
CA GLN A 75 33.36 1.57 -10.63
C GLN A 75 32.85 3.01 -10.53
N LYS A 76 32.83 3.75 -11.64
CA LYS A 76 32.30 5.11 -11.68
C LYS A 76 30.84 5.17 -11.23
N VAL A 77 29.99 4.29 -11.77
CA VAL A 77 28.56 4.22 -11.43
C VAL A 77 28.37 3.89 -9.94
N VAL A 78 29.16 2.99 -9.37
CA VAL A 78 29.13 2.65 -7.94
C VAL A 78 29.41 3.89 -7.09
N ILE A 79 30.50 4.62 -7.39
CA ILE A 79 30.90 5.82 -6.65
C ILE A 79 29.80 6.90 -6.74
N GLU A 80 29.30 7.16 -7.95
CA GLU A 80 28.23 8.14 -8.17
C GLU A 80 26.92 7.76 -7.49
N SER A 81 26.62 6.47 -7.38
CA SER A 81 25.40 5.96 -6.72
C SER A 81 25.50 6.05 -5.20
N CYS A 82 26.66 5.72 -4.61
CA CYS A 82 26.93 5.91 -3.18
C CYS A 82 26.85 7.39 -2.79
N ASN A 83 27.48 8.27 -3.58
CA ASN A 83 27.45 9.72 -3.36
C ASN A 83 26.03 10.29 -3.48
N TYR A 84 25.29 9.85 -4.50
CA TYR A 84 23.89 10.26 -4.69
C TYR A 84 23.00 9.83 -3.52
N PHE A 85 23.09 8.56 -3.11
CA PHE A 85 22.32 8.03 -1.98
C PHE A 85 22.67 8.79 -0.70
N SER A 86 23.96 9.08 -0.48
CA SER A 86 24.42 9.81 0.70
C SER A 86 23.86 11.22 0.78
N LYS A 87 23.71 11.89 -0.36
CA LYS A 87 23.10 13.23 -0.44
C LYS A 87 21.60 13.21 -0.19
N MET A 88 20.89 12.16 -0.64
CA MET A 88 19.43 12.05 -0.54
C MET A 88 18.95 11.56 0.83
N HIS A 89 19.79 10.81 1.56
CA HIS A 89 19.44 10.18 2.83
C HIS A 89 20.49 10.45 3.93
N PRO A 90 20.75 11.73 4.28
CA PRO A 90 21.78 12.09 5.26
C PRO A 90 21.53 11.50 6.66
N ASP A 91 20.26 11.28 7.01
CA ASP A 91 19.83 10.64 8.25
C ASP A 91 20.28 9.18 8.35
N ILE A 92 20.15 8.41 7.27
CA ILE A 92 20.60 7.02 7.18
C ILE A 92 22.13 6.97 7.22
N VAL A 93 22.78 7.88 6.49
CA VAL A 93 24.24 7.95 6.34
C VAL A 93 24.94 8.22 7.67
N ASN A 94 24.38 9.12 8.48
CA ASN A 94 24.98 9.49 9.77
C ASN A 94 24.82 8.39 10.83
N GLY A 95 23.89 7.44 10.62
CA GLY A 95 23.60 6.35 11.56
C GLY A 95 24.26 5.01 11.24
N LEU A 96 24.91 4.87 10.06
CA LEU A 96 25.46 3.59 9.59
C LEU A 96 26.97 3.67 9.36
N ASP A 97 27.66 2.55 9.62
CA ASP A 97 29.06 2.38 9.25
C ASP A 97 29.20 2.41 7.71
N PRO A 98 30.23 3.09 7.14
CA PRO A 98 30.43 3.16 5.69
C PRO A 98 30.41 1.79 4.98
N LYS A 99 30.91 0.73 5.61
CA LYS A 99 30.91 -0.64 5.04
C LYS A 99 29.49 -1.20 4.87
N THR A 100 28.56 -0.78 5.72
CA THR A 100 27.15 -1.20 5.68
C THR A 100 26.28 -0.26 4.84
N ARG A 101 26.67 1.02 4.78
CA ARG A 101 25.96 2.08 4.06
C ARG A 101 26.15 1.98 2.55
N ASP A 102 27.38 1.75 2.12
CA ASP A 102 27.75 1.75 0.71
C ASP A 102 27.56 0.35 0.10
N VAL A 103 28.03 0.14 -1.13
CA VAL A 103 27.97 -1.16 -1.82
C VAL A 103 29.37 -1.61 -2.22
N ALA A 104 29.69 -2.86 -1.91
CA ALA A 104 30.84 -3.58 -2.44
C ALA A 104 30.39 -4.42 -3.64
N VAL A 105 31.25 -4.48 -4.65
CA VAL A 105 30.98 -5.14 -5.92
C VAL A 105 32.08 -6.15 -6.21
N LEU A 106 31.66 -7.37 -6.57
CA LEU A 106 32.52 -8.36 -7.22
C LEU A 106 31.98 -8.54 -8.63
N ALA A 107 32.81 -8.29 -9.65
CA ALA A 107 32.44 -8.45 -11.05
C ALA A 107 33.40 -9.42 -11.74
N ALA A 108 32.91 -10.20 -12.69
CA ALA A 108 33.75 -11.11 -13.47
C ALA A 108 33.46 -10.99 -14.97
N GLU A 109 34.51 -11.08 -15.77
CA GLU A 109 34.46 -11.16 -17.23
C GLU A 109 35.44 -12.23 -17.75
N TYR A 110 35.13 -12.83 -18.90
CA TYR A 110 36.09 -13.65 -19.65
C TYR A 110 36.76 -12.76 -20.70
N LYS A 111 38.05 -12.46 -20.50
CA LYS A 111 38.76 -11.46 -21.29
C LYS A 111 40.24 -11.80 -21.41
N ASP A 112 40.78 -11.63 -22.62
CA ASP A 112 42.17 -11.96 -22.97
C ASP A 112 42.49 -13.45 -22.76
N GLY A 113 41.51 -14.33 -23.04
CA GLY A 113 41.69 -15.79 -22.92
C GLY A 113 41.69 -16.34 -21.50
N ALA A 114 41.25 -15.55 -20.51
CA ALA A 114 41.14 -15.99 -19.13
C ALA A 114 39.98 -15.30 -18.40
N VAL A 115 39.48 -15.90 -17.32
CA VAL A 115 38.55 -15.25 -16.41
C VAL A 115 39.29 -14.21 -15.56
N GLN A 116 38.73 -13.00 -15.49
CA GLN A 116 39.18 -11.92 -14.63
C GLN A 116 38.11 -11.66 -13.57
N VAL A 117 38.51 -11.59 -12.29
CA VAL A 117 37.63 -11.20 -11.18
C VAL A 117 38.07 -9.83 -10.69
N HIS A 118 37.12 -8.90 -10.59
CA HIS A 118 37.33 -7.54 -10.15
C HIS A 118 36.58 -7.29 -8.85
N ILE A 119 37.26 -6.67 -7.88
CA ILE A 119 36.67 -6.25 -6.61
C ILE A 119 36.74 -4.73 -6.54
N VAL A 120 35.61 -4.10 -6.19
CA VAL A 120 35.48 -2.66 -5.97
C VAL A 120 34.70 -2.46 -4.68
N GLN A 121 35.30 -1.87 -3.66
CA GLN A 121 34.68 -1.82 -2.33
C GLN A 121 34.98 -0.51 -1.58
N PRO A 122 34.15 -0.11 -0.61
CA PRO A 122 34.35 1.14 0.11
C PRO A 122 35.65 1.20 0.93
N SER A 123 36.12 0.06 1.45
CA SER A 123 37.28 -0.02 2.36
C SER A 123 38.62 0.37 1.72
N ASP A 124 38.73 0.35 0.40
CA ASP A 124 39.92 0.78 -0.36
C ASP A 124 39.66 2.05 -1.19
N ASN A 125 38.60 2.80 -0.86
CA ASN A 125 38.11 3.95 -1.65
C ASN A 125 37.73 3.56 -3.08
N PHE A 126 37.08 2.41 -3.24
CA PHE A 126 36.56 1.89 -4.51
C PHE A 126 37.66 1.67 -5.55
N GLN A 127 38.86 1.25 -5.16
CA GLN A 127 39.89 0.86 -6.12
C GLN A 127 39.48 -0.43 -6.86
N ILE A 128 39.89 -0.56 -8.12
CA ILE A 128 39.67 -1.81 -8.88
C ILE A 128 40.83 -2.75 -8.60
N HIS A 129 40.56 -3.80 -7.84
CA HIS A 129 41.49 -4.92 -7.66
C HIS A 129 41.13 -6.03 -8.63
N THR A 130 42.08 -6.45 -9.49
CA THR A 130 41.84 -7.48 -10.52
C THR A 130 42.68 -8.72 -10.25
N TYR A 131 42.03 -9.88 -10.29
CA TYR A 131 42.62 -11.18 -10.02
C TYR A 131 42.49 -12.10 -11.23
N LYS A 132 43.57 -12.83 -11.53
CA LYS A 132 43.62 -13.89 -12.54
C LYS A 132 44.25 -15.12 -11.90
N ALA A 133 43.60 -16.26 -12.03
CA ALA A 133 44.16 -17.54 -11.61
C ALA A 133 45.13 -18.07 -12.68
N SER A 134 46.18 -18.77 -12.25
CA SER A 134 47.03 -19.52 -13.18
C SER A 134 46.31 -20.77 -13.70
N PRO A 135 46.76 -21.37 -14.82
CA PRO A 135 46.13 -22.58 -15.36
C PRO A 135 46.09 -23.79 -14.41
N THR A 136 46.94 -23.81 -13.40
CA THR A 136 47.05 -24.91 -12.43
C THR A 136 46.45 -24.59 -11.06
N GLU A 137 45.85 -23.43 -10.90
CA GLU A 137 45.40 -22.92 -9.60
C GLU A 137 43.89 -22.68 -9.59
N THR A 138 43.28 -22.91 -8.43
CA THR A 138 41.93 -22.46 -8.13
C THR A 138 41.98 -21.46 -6.98
N ILE A 139 41.61 -20.21 -7.24
CA ILE A 139 41.59 -19.13 -6.26
C ILE A 139 40.16 -18.97 -5.73
N PRO A 140 39.91 -19.19 -4.44
CA PRO A 140 38.64 -18.85 -3.83
C PRO A 140 38.54 -17.33 -3.61
N HIS A 141 37.38 -16.76 -3.89
CA HIS A 141 37.03 -15.38 -3.58
C HIS A 141 35.77 -15.36 -2.73
N THR A 142 35.82 -14.69 -1.59
CA THR A 142 34.64 -14.47 -0.74
C THR A 142 34.35 -12.98 -0.62
N GLY A 143 33.08 -12.64 -0.40
CA GLY A 143 32.68 -11.24 -0.27
C GLY A 143 31.41 -11.04 0.53
N GLY A 144 31.35 -9.89 1.20
CA GLY A 144 30.20 -9.44 1.99
C GLY A 144 30.17 -10.01 3.41
N VAL A 145 28.99 -10.46 3.89
CA VAL A 145 28.86 -10.92 5.28
C VAL A 145 29.48 -12.30 5.46
N TYR A 146 30.23 -12.50 6.54
CA TYR A 146 30.94 -13.73 6.87
C TYR A 146 31.95 -14.21 5.80
N ALA A 147 32.57 -13.26 5.08
CA ALA A 147 33.52 -13.59 4.02
C ALA A 147 34.77 -14.33 4.55
N ASP A 148 35.27 -13.95 5.72
CA ASP A 148 36.43 -14.57 6.35
C ASP A 148 36.09 -15.99 6.85
N GLU A 149 34.93 -16.16 7.49
CA GLU A 149 34.44 -17.45 7.96
C GLU A 149 34.16 -18.41 6.78
N ALA A 150 33.64 -17.88 5.67
CA ALA A 150 33.49 -18.66 4.45
C ALA A 150 34.85 -19.14 3.93
N GLN A 151 35.88 -18.29 3.97
CA GLN A 151 37.23 -18.63 3.55
C GLN A 151 37.83 -19.74 4.45
N ASP A 152 37.62 -19.66 5.75
CA ASP A 152 38.06 -20.66 6.73
C ASP A 152 37.41 -22.03 6.50
N LEU A 153 36.13 -22.06 6.09
CA LEU A 153 35.45 -23.29 5.71
C LEU A 153 35.98 -23.87 4.38
N ILE A 154 36.27 -23.01 3.41
CA ILE A 154 36.70 -23.43 2.06
C ILE A 154 38.11 -24.04 2.08
N ARG A 155 39.04 -23.39 2.78
CA ARG A 155 40.48 -23.70 2.67
C ARG A 155 40.82 -25.17 2.93
N PRO A 156 40.35 -25.84 4.01
CA PRO A 156 40.63 -27.25 4.24
C PRO A 156 40.09 -28.17 3.13
N MET A 157 38.94 -27.85 2.54
CA MET A 157 38.34 -28.62 1.45
C MET A 157 39.13 -28.46 0.14
N LEU A 158 39.60 -27.23 -0.11
CA LEU A 158 40.42 -26.93 -1.28
C LEU A 158 41.79 -27.61 -1.18
N ASP A 159 42.45 -27.54 -0.02
CA ASP A 159 43.74 -28.18 0.23
C ASP A 159 43.67 -29.71 0.12
N ALA A 160 42.53 -30.31 0.51
CA ALA A 160 42.30 -31.75 0.38
C ALA A 160 42.02 -32.20 -1.06
N GLY A 161 41.56 -31.31 -1.94
CA GLY A 161 41.28 -31.58 -3.35
C GLY A 161 40.19 -32.65 -3.60
N ASN A 162 39.38 -32.98 -2.60
CA ASN A 162 38.41 -34.08 -2.64
C ASN A 162 36.95 -33.62 -2.79
N LYS A 163 36.71 -32.31 -2.97
CA LYS A 163 35.39 -31.70 -3.14
C LYS A 163 35.33 -30.87 -4.40
N THR A 164 34.19 -30.93 -5.08
CA THR A 164 33.87 -30.04 -6.19
C THR A 164 33.54 -28.63 -5.70
N ALA A 165 33.68 -27.61 -6.57
CA ALA A 165 33.30 -26.24 -6.23
C ALA A 165 31.84 -26.13 -5.76
N GLY A 166 30.92 -26.85 -6.39
CA GLY A 166 29.50 -26.87 -5.99
C GLY A 166 29.28 -27.45 -4.59
N GLU A 167 29.98 -28.54 -4.23
CA GLU A 167 29.92 -29.09 -2.86
C GLU A 167 30.50 -28.13 -1.83
N MET A 168 31.61 -27.45 -2.14
CA MET A 168 32.22 -26.47 -1.23
C MET A 168 31.30 -25.26 -1.03
N ILE A 169 30.74 -24.70 -2.11
CA ILE A 169 29.73 -23.62 -2.03
C ILE A 169 28.58 -24.06 -1.14
N ARG A 170 28.01 -25.24 -1.39
CA ARG A 170 26.87 -25.73 -0.63
C ARG A 170 27.21 -25.88 0.85
N HIS A 171 28.38 -26.43 1.16
CA HIS A 171 28.86 -26.57 2.53
C HIS A 171 28.97 -25.21 3.24
N VAL A 172 29.48 -24.18 2.57
CA VAL A 172 29.57 -22.83 3.15
C VAL A 172 28.18 -22.26 3.47
N PHE A 173 27.26 -22.30 2.51
CA PHE A 173 25.90 -21.75 2.74
C PHE A 173 25.10 -22.56 3.76
N ASP A 174 25.28 -23.87 3.83
CA ASP A 174 24.62 -24.71 4.85
C ASP A 174 25.12 -24.41 6.27
N ASN A 175 26.40 -24.02 6.44
CA ASN A 175 26.98 -23.70 7.75
C ASN A 175 26.79 -22.23 8.16
N LEU A 176 26.71 -21.30 7.20
CA LEU A 176 26.62 -19.87 7.47
C LEU A 176 25.21 -19.28 7.28
N SER A 177 24.22 -20.08 6.86
CA SER A 177 22.84 -19.60 6.71
C SER A 177 22.27 -19.11 8.05
N GLY A 178 21.43 -18.08 7.98
CA GLY A 178 20.87 -17.45 9.17
C GLY A 178 20.17 -16.14 8.85
N VAL A 179 20.31 -15.15 9.73
CA VAL A 179 19.60 -13.87 9.62
C VAL A 179 19.89 -13.18 8.29
N GLU A 180 21.18 -12.99 7.96
CA GLU A 180 21.62 -12.20 6.80
C GLU A 180 21.81 -13.03 5.52
N ILE A 181 21.96 -14.35 5.65
CA ILE A 181 22.22 -15.28 4.54
C ILE A 181 21.06 -16.26 4.42
N GLY A 182 20.43 -16.31 3.24
CA GLY A 182 19.37 -17.28 2.97
C GLY A 182 18.56 -16.98 1.70
N GLY A 183 17.34 -17.48 1.65
CA GLY A 183 16.47 -17.51 0.49
C GLY A 183 16.93 -18.62 -0.46
N ASN A 184 17.14 -18.25 -1.71
CA ASN A 184 17.69 -19.14 -2.72
C ASN A 184 19.19 -18.88 -2.89
N LEU A 185 19.92 -19.93 -3.21
CA LEU A 185 21.27 -19.93 -3.69
C LEU A 185 21.22 -19.77 -5.21
N ILE A 186 21.74 -18.65 -5.69
CA ILE A 186 21.91 -18.37 -7.12
C ILE A 186 23.33 -18.75 -7.50
N VAL A 187 23.48 -19.71 -8.41
CA VAL A 187 24.79 -20.13 -8.92
C VAL A 187 24.92 -19.72 -10.38
N ALA A 188 26.05 -19.10 -10.74
CA ALA A 188 26.40 -18.82 -12.11
C ALA A 188 27.81 -19.32 -12.44
N LYS A 189 28.02 -19.58 -13.72
CA LYS A 189 29.30 -19.95 -14.30
C LYS A 189 29.64 -18.95 -15.40
N ILE A 190 30.89 -18.52 -15.45
CA ILE A 190 31.46 -17.78 -16.58
C ILE A 190 32.66 -18.54 -17.13
N ASP A 191 32.70 -18.71 -18.45
CA ASP A 191 33.82 -19.30 -19.19
C ASP A 191 33.91 -18.66 -20.60
N GLN A 192 34.73 -19.24 -21.48
CA GLN A 192 34.88 -18.78 -22.87
C GLN A 192 33.58 -18.75 -23.70
N ASN A 193 32.56 -19.51 -23.30
CA ASN A 193 31.25 -19.53 -23.96
C ASN A 193 30.28 -18.49 -23.39
N GLY A 194 30.71 -17.72 -22.38
CA GLY A 194 29.94 -16.66 -21.74
C GLY A 194 29.41 -17.04 -20.37
N ILE A 195 28.33 -16.37 -19.96
CA ILE A 195 27.73 -16.48 -18.62
C ILE A 195 26.47 -17.35 -18.67
N SER A 196 26.40 -18.34 -17.80
CA SER A 196 25.23 -19.21 -17.60
C SER A 196 24.81 -19.25 -16.12
N PHE A 197 23.51 -19.32 -15.88
CA PHE A 197 22.94 -19.49 -14.53
C PHE A 197 22.43 -20.91 -14.37
N GLY A 198 22.72 -21.53 -13.23
CA GLY A 198 22.07 -22.76 -12.80
C GLY A 198 20.65 -22.52 -12.29
N PRO A 199 19.90 -23.59 -11.98
CA PRO A 199 18.62 -23.46 -11.30
C PRO A 199 18.83 -22.91 -9.88
N ASP A 200 17.93 -22.03 -9.46
CA ASP A 200 17.89 -21.51 -8.09
C ASP A 200 17.64 -22.68 -7.11
N GLN A 201 18.41 -22.75 -6.02
CA GLN A 201 18.30 -23.83 -5.01
C GLN A 201 17.97 -23.25 -3.63
N PRO A 202 17.01 -23.78 -2.87
CA PRO A 202 16.75 -23.26 -1.54
C PRO A 202 17.96 -23.48 -0.61
N ILE A 203 18.29 -22.46 0.18
CA ILE A 203 19.26 -22.57 1.27
C ILE A 203 18.52 -23.11 2.50
N PRO A 204 19.04 -24.14 3.19
CA PRO A 204 18.44 -24.63 4.41
C PRO A 204 18.74 -23.62 5.50
N GLU A 205 17.73 -22.82 5.83
CA GLU A 205 17.86 -21.69 6.74
C GLU A 205 17.48 -22.05 8.17
N HIS A 206 18.25 -21.52 9.13
CA HIS A 206 17.88 -21.47 10.53
C HIS A 206 17.45 -20.05 10.95
N VAL A 207 16.50 -19.46 10.21
CA VAL A 207 16.02 -18.10 10.49
C VAL A 207 15.06 -18.08 11.67
N ARG A 208 15.41 -17.28 12.70
CA ARG A 208 14.57 -17.01 13.88
C ARG A 208 14.17 -15.52 13.99
N ILE A 209 13.98 -14.85 12.87
CA ILE A 209 13.50 -13.45 12.84
C ILE A 209 12.19 -13.35 12.06
N PRO A 210 11.28 -12.42 12.43
CA PRO A 210 10.01 -12.23 11.72
C PRO A 210 10.22 -11.66 10.32
N TYR A 211 9.25 -11.91 9.43
CA TYR A 211 9.23 -11.23 8.14
C TYR A 211 8.71 -9.79 8.28
N TYR A 212 9.20 -8.88 7.43
CA TYR A 212 8.77 -7.48 7.42
C TYR A 212 7.34 -7.34 6.94
N GLU A 213 6.96 -8.13 5.94
CA GLU A 213 5.62 -8.16 5.39
C GLU A 213 4.60 -8.68 6.41
N ASP A 214 4.99 -9.47 7.40
CA ASP A 214 4.13 -9.85 8.54
C ASP A 214 3.81 -8.65 9.45
N LEU A 215 4.73 -7.67 9.53
CA LEU A 215 4.49 -6.40 10.22
C LEU A 215 3.53 -5.50 9.44
N LEU A 216 3.50 -5.60 8.11
CA LEU A 216 2.58 -4.84 7.26
C LEU A 216 1.22 -5.52 7.11
N SER A 217 1.21 -6.85 7.04
CA SER A 217 0.00 -7.69 6.94
C SER A 217 -0.78 -7.73 8.26
N SER A 218 -0.19 -7.25 9.36
CA SER A 218 -0.89 -6.97 10.62
C SER A 218 -1.60 -5.60 10.66
N ALA A 219 -1.65 -4.85 9.55
CA ALA A 219 -2.54 -3.69 9.41
C ALA A 219 -3.66 -3.92 8.39
N PHE A 220 -4.25 -5.12 8.39
CA PHE A 220 -5.66 -5.26 8.03
C PHE A 220 -6.50 -5.11 9.30
N LEU A 221 -7.27 -4.03 9.41
CA LEU A 221 -8.30 -3.90 10.43
C LEU A 221 -9.53 -4.72 10.00
N THR A 222 -9.38 -6.04 9.91
CA THR A 222 -10.48 -6.98 9.70
C THR A 222 -10.89 -7.53 11.07
N GLY A 223 -11.51 -6.67 11.88
CA GLY A 223 -11.88 -6.94 13.28
C GLY A 223 -13.05 -6.06 13.73
N SER A 224 -13.92 -6.63 14.57
CA SER A 224 -15.35 -6.30 14.70
C SER A 224 -15.73 -4.98 15.38
N LEU A 225 -14.78 -4.14 15.83
CA LEU A 225 -15.11 -2.88 16.50
C LEU A 225 -13.90 -1.94 16.62
N ILE A 226 -13.96 -0.74 16.04
CA ILE A 226 -13.11 0.40 16.38
C ILE A 226 -13.94 1.31 17.29
N GLN A 227 -13.44 1.77 18.44
CA GLN A 227 -14.17 2.69 19.31
C GLN A 227 -13.25 3.64 20.09
N THR A 228 -13.69 4.87 20.36
CA THR A 228 -12.92 5.87 21.12
C THR A 228 -13.02 5.72 22.65
N SER A 229 -13.97 4.91 23.13
CA SER A 229 -14.19 4.62 24.55
C SER A 229 -14.89 3.28 24.69
N ALA A 230 -14.80 2.64 25.87
CA ALA A 230 -15.45 1.35 26.11
C ALA A 230 -17.00 1.44 26.03
N SER A 231 -17.66 0.31 25.76
CA SER A 231 -19.12 0.26 25.71
C SER A 231 -19.74 0.78 27.02
N GLY A 232 -20.69 1.70 26.90
CA GLY A 232 -21.34 2.40 28.02
C GLY A 232 -20.71 3.75 28.39
N ASN A 233 -19.48 4.03 27.94
CA ASN A 233 -18.83 5.33 28.17
C ASN A 233 -19.06 6.28 26.98
N TYR A 234 -19.23 7.57 27.25
CA TYR A 234 -19.54 8.60 26.26
C TYR A 234 -18.76 9.90 26.53
N PRO A 235 -18.44 10.71 25.50
CA PRO A 235 -18.77 10.52 24.08
C PRO A 235 -18.02 9.33 23.46
N ARG A 236 -18.63 8.70 22.46
CA ARG A 236 -18.08 7.52 21.79
C ARG A 236 -18.31 7.61 20.30
N ALA A 237 -17.25 7.48 19.52
CA ALA A 237 -17.33 7.10 18.12
C ALA A 237 -17.01 5.61 17.98
N GLU A 238 -17.75 4.88 17.16
CA GLU A 238 -17.50 3.46 16.88
C GLU A 238 -17.74 3.08 15.40
N MET A 239 -17.00 2.10 14.90
CA MET A 239 -17.18 1.44 13.60
C MET A 239 -17.21 -0.07 13.81
N SER A 240 -18.17 -0.77 13.23
CA SER A 240 -18.35 -2.23 13.36
C SER A 240 -18.66 -2.88 12.02
N SER A 241 -18.23 -4.13 11.85
CA SER A 241 -18.58 -4.95 10.69
C SER A 241 -19.90 -5.73 10.85
N SER A 242 -20.53 -5.70 12.04
CA SER A 242 -21.74 -6.49 12.32
C SER A 242 -23.05 -5.78 11.96
N ASP A 243 -23.16 -4.50 12.34
CA ASP A 243 -24.45 -3.79 12.34
C ASP A 243 -24.33 -2.27 12.13
N ARG A 244 -23.14 -1.68 12.32
CA ARG A 244 -22.93 -0.22 12.28
C ARG A 244 -21.69 0.15 11.50
N MET A 245 -21.87 0.74 10.33
CA MET A 245 -20.74 1.25 9.56
C MET A 245 -20.00 2.35 10.34
N PHE A 246 -20.75 3.27 10.95
CA PHE A 246 -20.22 4.33 11.78
C PHE A 246 -21.28 4.83 12.77
N LYS A 247 -20.92 5.05 14.02
CA LYS A 247 -21.81 5.64 15.03
C LYS A 247 -21.06 6.65 15.89
N VAL A 248 -21.73 7.74 16.23
CA VAL A 248 -21.29 8.68 17.26
C VAL A 248 -22.40 8.86 18.28
N GLY A 249 -22.10 8.66 19.55
CA GLY A 249 -23.03 8.86 20.66
C GLY A 249 -22.48 9.85 21.68
N SER A 250 -23.34 10.72 22.20
CA SER A 250 -23.07 11.54 23.38
C SER A 250 -23.62 10.92 24.67
N SER A 251 -24.53 9.95 24.54
CA SER A 251 -25.04 9.09 25.63
C SER A 251 -25.64 7.79 25.06
N SER A 252 -26.16 6.92 25.92
CA SER A 252 -26.86 5.70 25.49
C SER A 252 -28.17 5.97 24.74
N SER A 253 -28.75 7.16 24.89
CA SER A 253 -30.01 7.56 24.25
C SER A 253 -29.86 8.62 23.17
N ASN A 254 -28.66 9.19 22.99
CA ASN A 254 -28.42 10.28 22.04
C ASN A 254 -27.28 9.91 21.09
N SER A 255 -27.61 9.65 19.81
CA SER A 255 -26.63 9.21 18.81
C SER A 255 -27.02 9.48 17.37
N ILE A 256 -26.01 9.51 16.50
CA ILE A 256 -26.11 9.47 15.04
C ILE A 256 -25.43 8.18 14.57
N GLU A 257 -26.09 7.43 13.70
CA GLU A 257 -25.64 6.11 13.27
C GLU A 257 -25.84 5.96 11.75
N MET A 258 -24.78 5.59 11.04
CA MET A 258 -24.84 5.11 9.65
C MET A 258 -24.93 3.59 9.68
N ARG A 259 -26.06 3.05 9.21
CA ARG A 259 -26.30 1.62 9.18
C ARG A 259 -26.30 1.12 7.75
N SER A 260 -25.78 -0.09 7.61
CA SER A 260 -26.06 -0.96 6.47
C SER A 260 -26.49 -2.27 7.10
N LEU A 261 -27.79 -2.41 7.31
CA LEU A 261 -28.33 -3.64 7.88
C LEU A 261 -28.01 -4.80 6.92
N GLY A 262 -27.61 -5.95 7.47
CA GLY A 262 -27.41 -7.15 6.66
C GLY A 262 -28.72 -7.69 6.09
N TYR A 263 -28.63 -8.77 5.31
CA TYR A 263 -29.78 -9.51 4.80
C TYR A 263 -30.77 -9.86 5.94
N PRO A 264 -32.10 -9.73 5.73
CA PRO A 264 -32.78 -9.43 4.45
C PRO A 264 -33.06 -7.94 4.19
N ASN A 265 -32.93 -7.10 5.20
CA ASN A 265 -33.39 -5.69 5.15
C ASN A 265 -32.27 -4.75 4.70
N SER A 266 -31.48 -5.14 3.70
CA SER A 266 -30.23 -4.49 3.23
C SER A 266 -30.41 -3.03 2.79
N ILE A 267 -30.74 -2.15 3.73
CA ILE A 267 -31.11 -0.76 3.52
C ILE A 267 -29.98 0.09 4.11
N PRO A 268 -29.34 0.95 3.30
CA PRO A 268 -28.48 1.98 3.82
C PRO A 268 -29.34 3.08 4.46
N ASP A 269 -29.05 3.44 5.70
CA ASP A 269 -29.70 4.57 6.34
C ASP A 269 -28.77 5.37 7.26
N LEU A 270 -29.18 6.62 7.46
CA LEU A 270 -28.67 7.51 8.50
C LEU A 270 -29.75 7.65 9.56
N TYR A 271 -29.46 7.15 10.75
CA TYR A 271 -30.38 7.05 11.87
C TYR A 271 -29.99 8.01 12.99
N PHE A 272 -30.98 8.74 13.49
CA PHE A 272 -30.88 9.71 14.56
C PHE A 272 -31.73 9.25 15.73
N LYS A 273 -31.18 9.32 16.94
CA LYS A 273 -31.89 8.98 18.17
C LYS A 273 -31.64 10.01 19.25
N THR A 274 -32.71 10.47 19.90
CA THR A 274 -32.67 11.32 21.09
C THR A 274 -33.74 10.86 22.08
N GLY A 275 -33.35 10.20 23.16
CA GLY A 275 -34.31 9.61 24.10
C GLY A 275 -35.10 8.46 23.46
N SER A 276 -36.43 8.56 23.51
CA SER A 276 -37.36 7.67 22.80
C SER A 276 -37.63 8.12 21.36
N SER A 277 -37.23 9.34 20.99
CA SER A 277 -37.52 9.89 19.67
C SER A 277 -36.51 9.43 18.64
N THR A 278 -37.00 9.14 17.44
CA THR A 278 -36.17 8.61 16.34
C THR A 278 -36.49 9.29 15.02
N ALA A 279 -35.47 9.40 14.16
CA ALA A 279 -35.62 9.79 12.77
C ALA A 279 -34.60 9.04 11.90
N SER A 280 -34.90 8.85 10.61
CA SER A 280 -34.03 8.20 9.66
C SER A 280 -34.13 8.79 8.26
N ILE A 281 -33.02 8.78 7.54
CA ILE A 281 -32.93 9.09 6.11
C ILE A 281 -32.39 7.84 5.42
N SER A 282 -33.12 7.28 4.46
CA SER A 282 -32.79 6.00 3.82
C SER A 282 -33.14 5.99 2.33
N LEU A 283 -32.62 4.99 1.61
CA LEU A 283 -33.01 4.70 0.22
C LEU A 283 -33.48 3.24 0.13
N PRO A 284 -34.72 2.91 0.54
CA PRO A 284 -35.15 1.52 0.71
C PRO A 284 -35.20 0.71 -0.59
N SER A 285 -35.53 1.36 -1.69
CA SER A 285 -35.55 0.76 -3.03
C SER A 285 -35.41 1.85 -4.11
N SER A 286 -35.05 1.44 -5.32
CA SER A 286 -35.06 2.33 -6.49
C SER A 286 -36.45 2.90 -6.80
N SER A 287 -37.52 2.20 -6.42
CA SER A 287 -38.91 2.63 -6.60
C SER A 287 -39.40 3.62 -5.55
N SER A 288 -38.88 3.55 -4.32
CA SER A 288 -39.30 4.42 -3.21
C SER A 288 -38.55 5.74 -3.19
N GLY A 289 -37.33 5.78 -3.74
CA GLY A 289 -36.46 6.95 -3.69
C GLY A 289 -36.00 7.26 -2.26
N LEU A 290 -35.57 8.51 -2.04
CA LEU A 290 -35.12 8.99 -0.72
C LEU A 290 -36.31 9.03 0.24
N TYR A 291 -36.23 8.27 1.32
CA TYR A 291 -37.26 8.16 2.35
C TYR A 291 -36.77 8.77 3.66
N MET A 292 -37.49 9.78 4.15
CA MET A 292 -37.27 10.42 5.44
C MET A 292 -38.43 10.08 6.37
N SER A 293 -38.13 9.58 7.58
CA SER A 293 -39.14 9.19 8.57
C SER A 293 -38.69 9.58 9.97
N GLY A 294 -39.64 9.84 10.86
CA GLY A 294 -39.38 10.14 12.26
C GLY A 294 -40.65 10.59 12.99
N ASP A 295 -40.60 10.60 14.32
CA ASP A 295 -41.76 10.98 15.15
C ASP A 295 -42.20 12.42 14.90
N ARG A 296 -41.22 13.30 14.65
CA ARG A 296 -41.37 14.69 14.26
C ARG A 296 -40.22 15.05 13.32
N LEU A 297 -40.54 15.50 12.12
CA LEU A 297 -39.59 16.04 11.17
C LEU A 297 -39.92 17.52 10.95
N THR A 298 -38.95 18.38 11.24
CA THR A 298 -39.02 19.81 10.91
C THR A 298 -37.96 20.09 9.87
N ALA A 299 -38.35 20.78 8.80
CA ALA A 299 -37.44 21.20 7.77
C ALA A 299 -37.81 22.65 7.39
N GLU A 300 -36.88 23.57 7.66
CA GLU A 300 -37.06 25.00 7.45
C GLU A 300 -36.25 25.46 6.24
N PHE A 301 -36.91 26.16 5.32
CA PHE A 301 -36.32 26.63 4.08
C PHE A 301 -36.84 28.03 3.76
N SER A 302 -36.02 28.86 3.11
CA SER A 302 -36.47 30.15 2.57
C SER A 302 -37.41 29.97 1.37
N GLU A 303 -37.13 28.99 0.52
CA GLU A 303 -37.97 28.56 -0.59
C GLU A 303 -38.04 27.04 -0.63
N ILE A 304 -39.24 26.49 -0.79
CA ILE A 304 -39.45 25.06 -1.10
C ILE A 304 -40.01 24.95 -2.51
N ARG A 305 -39.34 24.18 -3.37
CA ARG A 305 -39.81 23.86 -4.72
C ARG A 305 -40.16 22.38 -4.80
N LEU A 306 -41.45 22.06 -4.79
CA LEU A 306 -41.95 20.69 -5.01
C LEU A 306 -42.18 20.47 -6.51
N ARG A 307 -41.38 19.59 -7.13
CA ARG A 307 -41.49 19.26 -8.56
C ARG A 307 -41.56 17.75 -8.72
N GLY A 308 -42.70 17.25 -9.20
CA GLY A 308 -42.87 15.85 -9.58
C GLY A 308 -43.11 15.76 -11.08
N TYR A 309 -42.18 15.14 -11.82
CA TYR A 309 -42.34 14.95 -13.27
C TYR A 309 -43.49 14.00 -13.62
N GLY A 310 -43.93 13.15 -12.68
CA GLY A 310 -45.16 12.37 -12.77
C GLY A 310 -46.30 13.01 -11.96
N SER A 311 -46.11 13.15 -10.65
CA SER A 311 -47.06 13.82 -9.76
C SER A 311 -46.39 14.24 -8.44
N VAL A 312 -47.04 15.13 -7.70
CA VAL A 312 -46.76 15.38 -6.28
C VAL A 312 -48.02 14.98 -5.52
N SER A 313 -47.90 14.04 -4.60
CA SER A 313 -49.02 13.55 -3.79
C SER A 313 -48.87 14.04 -2.36
N VAL A 314 -49.94 14.63 -1.83
CA VAL A 314 -50.08 14.98 -0.41
C VAL A 314 -51.10 14.02 0.18
N LEU A 315 -50.79 13.43 1.35
CA LEU A 315 -51.67 12.43 1.99
C LEU A 315 -53.09 12.95 2.22
N SER A 316 -53.18 14.17 2.76
CA SER A 316 -54.43 14.91 2.88
C SER A 316 -54.14 16.40 2.98
N TRP A 317 -54.91 17.21 2.24
CA TRP A 317 -54.82 18.66 2.33
C TRP A 317 -55.23 19.21 3.69
N ASP A 318 -55.99 18.47 4.49
CA ASP A 318 -56.36 18.84 5.86
C ASP A 318 -55.20 18.75 6.85
N GLN A 319 -54.16 17.99 6.50
CA GLN A 319 -52.96 17.82 7.32
C GLN A 319 -51.85 18.83 6.97
N LEU A 320 -51.89 19.44 5.78
CA LEU A 320 -51.00 20.52 5.42
C LEU A 320 -51.55 21.82 5.99
N LYS A 321 -50.93 22.36 7.03
CA LYS A 321 -51.43 23.53 7.77
C LYS A 321 -50.46 24.69 7.71
N SER A 322 -51.02 25.90 7.69
CA SER A 322 -50.26 27.12 7.95
C SER A 322 -49.93 27.21 9.44
N GLU A 323 -48.66 27.43 9.78
CA GLU A 323 -48.24 27.58 11.18
C GLU A 323 -48.84 28.85 11.81
N GLY A 324 -48.94 29.95 11.06
CA GLY A 324 -49.41 31.23 11.57
C GLY A 324 -50.92 31.28 11.88
N SER A 325 -51.74 30.56 11.11
CA SER A 325 -53.21 30.56 11.27
C SER A 325 -53.78 29.26 11.85
N GLY A 326 -53.01 28.17 11.82
CA GLY A 326 -53.44 26.82 12.22
C GLY A 326 -54.45 26.15 11.28
N ARG A 327 -54.86 26.83 10.18
CA ARG A 327 -55.81 26.29 9.21
C ARG A 327 -55.13 25.36 8.23
N SER A 328 -55.86 24.35 7.75
CA SER A 328 -55.39 23.52 6.65
C SER A 328 -55.31 24.33 5.35
N LEU A 329 -54.52 23.86 4.38
CA LEU A 329 -54.48 24.49 3.06
C LEU A 329 -55.88 24.52 2.44
N GLN A 330 -56.63 23.44 2.58
CA GLN A 330 -58.03 23.40 2.16
C GLN A 330 -58.86 24.47 2.88
N GLY A 331 -58.72 24.60 4.20
CA GLY A 331 -59.40 25.62 5.00
C GLY A 331 -59.01 27.05 4.62
N GLU A 332 -57.76 27.29 4.23
CA GLU A 332 -57.34 28.60 3.71
C GLU A 332 -57.92 28.88 2.33
N LEU A 333 -57.96 27.88 1.44
CA LEU A 333 -58.59 28.00 0.12
C LEU A 333 -60.10 28.23 0.24
N ASP A 334 -60.79 27.47 1.09
CA ASP A 334 -62.23 27.61 1.34
C ASP A 334 -62.55 28.95 2.03
N TYR A 335 -61.65 29.45 2.88
CA TYR A 335 -61.80 30.77 3.46
C TYR A 335 -61.68 31.88 2.42
N THR A 336 -60.90 31.66 1.35
CA THR A 336 -60.74 32.65 0.29
C THR A 336 -61.95 32.77 -0.63
N ALA A 337 -62.76 31.74 -0.91
CA ALA A 337 -63.92 31.86 -1.81
C ALA A 337 -65.24 31.62 -1.07
N TYR A 338 -65.97 32.70 -0.74
CA TYR A 338 -67.08 32.61 0.21
C TYR A 338 -68.45 33.03 -0.31
N ASN A 339 -68.50 33.90 -1.32
CA ASN A 339 -69.79 34.37 -1.81
C ASN A 339 -69.80 34.61 -3.32
N MET A 340 -70.92 34.29 -3.96
CA MET A 340 -71.18 34.64 -5.35
C MET A 340 -72.33 35.63 -5.41
N THR A 341 -72.13 36.78 -6.04
CA THR A 341 -73.20 37.76 -6.25
C THR A 341 -73.40 38.01 -7.74
N PHE A 342 -74.66 38.07 -8.16
CA PHE A 342 -75.02 38.51 -9.51
C PHE A 342 -75.21 40.02 -9.52
N ASP A 343 -74.49 40.71 -10.40
CA ASP A 343 -74.62 42.13 -10.65
C ASP A 343 -75.56 42.34 -11.86
N PRO A 344 -76.83 42.76 -11.64
CA PRO A 344 -77.80 42.89 -12.72
C PRO A 344 -77.51 44.06 -13.67
N GLY A 345 -76.72 45.06 -13.24
CA GLY A 345 -76.36 46.21 -14.09
C GLY A 345 -75.35 45.84 -15.16
N THR A 346 -74.41 44.95 -14.84
CA THR A 346 -73.37 44.50 -15.78
C THR A 346 -73.58 43.07 -16.28
N ARG A 347 -74.63 42.39 -15.82
CA ARG A 347 -74.88 40.95 -16.01
C ARG A 347 -73.69 40.07 -15.64
N ASN A 348 -72.96 40.41 -14.57
CA ASN A 348 -71.79 39.63 -14.15
C ASN A 348 -72.08 38.80 -12.90
N LEU A 349 -71.69 37.53 -12.90
CA LEU A 349 -71.59 36.71 -11.70
C LEU A 349 -70.19 36.88 -11.11
N LYS A 350 -70.12 37.45 -9.90
CA LYS A 350 -68.88 37.82 -9.20
C LYS A 350 -68.64 36.86 -8.04
N LEU A 351 -67.45 36.28 -7.95
CA LEU A 351 -66.98 35.50 -6.80
C LEU A 351 -66.14 36.41 -5.91
N TRP A 352 -66.44 36.43 -4.62
CA TRP A 352 -65.78 37.28 -3.64
C TRP A 352 -65.08 36.45 -2.57
N SER A 353 -64.03 37.04 -2.03
CA SER A 353 -63.44 36.58 -0.78
C SER A 353 -64.22 37.04 0.43
N ARG A 354 -63.96 36.40 1.59
CA ARG A 354 -64.50 36.86 2.88
C ARG A 354 -64.06 38.28 3.25
N SER A 355 -62.92 38.74 2.74
CA SER A 355 -62.46 40.13 2.93
C SER A 355 -63.12 41.12 1.97
N GLY A 356 -64.04 40.66 1.10
CA GLY A 356 -64.72 41.49 0.11
C GLY A 356 -63.90 41.77 -1.15
N GLN A 357 -62.79 41.06 -1.38
CA GLN A 357 -62.01 41.17 -2.61
C GLN A 357 -62.69 40.38 -3.73
N LEU A 358 -62.86 41.00 -4.91
CA LEU A 358 -63.33 40.29 -6.10
C LEU A 358 -62.26 39.28 -6.55
N LEU A 359 -62.61 38.00 -6.57
CA LEU A 359 -61.72 36.91 -6.96
C LEU A 359 -61.88 36.52 -8.43
N ALA A 360 -63.13 36.49 -8.92
CA ALA A 360 -63.44 36.17 -10.30
C ALA A 360 -64.75 36.84 -10.72
N GLN A 361 -64.92 37.09 -12.01
CA GLN A 361 -66.20 37.49 -12.58
C GLN A 361 -66.44 36.81 -13.93
N VAL A 362 -67.69 36.41 -14.19
CA VAL A 362 -68.13 35.89 -15.48
C VAL A 362 -69.30 36.72 -15.98
N ASN A 363 -69.27 37.11 -17.26
CA ASN A 363 -70.42 37.74 -17.89
C ASN A 363 -71.44 36.66 -18.28
N ILE A 364 -72.68 36.82 -17.83
CA ILE A 364 -73.78 35.94 -18.18
C ILE A 364 -74.57 36.64 -19.30
N PRO A 365 -74.50 36.14 -20.54
CA PRO A 365 -75.16 36.75 -21.69
C PRO A 365 -76.68 36.86 -21.52
#